data_AF-A0AAV7YB52-F1
#
_entry.id   AF-A0AAV7YB52-F1
#
_cell.length_a   1.000
_cell.length_b   1.000
_cell.length_c   1.000
_cell.angle_alpha   90.00
_cell.angle_beta   90.00
_cell.angle_gamma   90.00
#
_symmetry.space_group_name_H-M   'P 1'
#
loop_
_entity.id
_entity.type
_entity.pdbx_description
1 polymer ?
#
loop_
_entity_poly.entity_id
_entity_poly.type
_entity_poly.pdbx_seq_one_letter_code
_entity_poly.pdbx_strand_id
1 'polypeptide(L)'
;MLKKLGKSLFHQKSPVYLGINIVGYLLGLTVFYYDSFFDLQTGYVVPIFHNIFVPALIFLVFLTKLLCIMVNPGYISQENCRQYTNQYNYDHQLFYPTRCRTCHFQKPARSKHDRFTNKCIARYDHYCTFLMKPIGLLNYRYYLLYLFFSLIMHCYSSFFHLLLLTDRVYQQDLVNDSDFYTSALSQKLKLFFLITFKCKWTITILFLSSYLVTIFSWLLIKHFFFLLNNETENEKLKYEKLLKDTSYRKEVFQIRNSLKIKTKLNFQTNQYFYKKKFFQNLREVFFPFLAKNRKSKKQK
;
A
#
# COMPACT_ATOMS: atom_id res chain seq x y z
N MET A 1 15.39 -22.97 -9.87
CA MET A 1 14.57 -23.25 -8.66
C MET A 1 14.01 -21.98 -8.01
N LEU A 2 14.84 -20.96 -7.72
CA LEU A 2 14.44 -19.70 -7.07
C LEU A 2 13.35 -18.88 -7.83
N LYS A 3 13.39 -18.83 -9.17
CA LYS A 3 12.31 -18.17 -9.97
C LYS A 3 10.95 -18.89 -9.87
N LYS A 4 10.94 -20.22 -9.68
CA LYS A 4 9.71 -21.01 -9.47
C LYS A 4 9.22 -20.87 -8.02
N LEU A 5 10.12 -20.88 -7.04
CA LEU A 5 9.79 -20.62 -5.63
C LEU A 5 9.25 -19.21 -5.41
N GLY A 6 9.88 -18.18 -5.99
CA GLY A 6 9.37 -16.81 -5.95
C GLY A 6 8.00 -16.68 -6.63
N LYS A 7 7.82 -17.26 -7.83
CA LYS A 7 6.48 -17.30 -8.46
C LYS A 7 5.44 -18.03 -7.62
N SER A 8 5.80 -19.10 -6.91
CA SER A 8 4.89 -19.88 -6.06
C SER A 8 4.49 -19.11 -4.80
N LEU A 9 5.45 -18.57 -4.06
CA LEU A 9 5.25 -17.81 -2.82
C LEU A 9 4.42 -16.54 -3.04
N PHE A 10 4.60 -15.85 -4.17
CA PHE A 10 3.87 -14.62 -4.49
C PHE A 10 2.58 -14.83 -5.32
N HIS A 11 2.29 -16.05 -5.81
CA HIS A 11 1.05 -16.33 -6.55
C HIS A 11 0.02 -17.19 -5.83
N GLN A 12 0.38 -17.93 -4.78
CA GLN A 12 -0.62 -18.67 -4.02
C GLN A 12 -1.19 -17.84 -2.88
N LYS A 13 -2.51 -17.95 -2.68
CA LYS A 13 -3.21 -17.59 -1.44
C LYS A 13 -2.70 -18.48 -0.30
N SER A 14 -1.43 -18.36 0.05
CA SER A 14 -0.86 -19.17 1.10
C SER A 14 -1.14 -18.47 2.43
N PRO A 15 -1.98 -19.03 3.31
CA PRO A 15 -2.09 -18.53 4.68
C PRO A 15 -0.72 -18.49 5.38
N VAL A 16 0.25 -19.29 4.91
CA VAL A 16 1.66 -19.24 5.35
C VAL A 16 2.30 -17.89 5.06
N TYR A 17 2.12 -17.31 3.86
CA TYR A 17 2.72 -16.00 3.54
C TYR A 17 2.12 -14.89 4.40
N LEU A 18 0.80 -14.92 4.62
CA LEU A 18 0.15 -13.98 5.53
C LEU A 18 0.67 -14.17 6.97
N GLY A 19 0.82 -15.42 7.42
CA GLY A 19 1.42 -15.77 8.71
C GLY A 19 2.85 -15.23 8.85
N ILE A 20 3.71 -15.43 7.86
CA ILE A 20 5.09 -14.89 7.83
C ILE A 20 5.08 -13.37 7.95
N ASN A 21 4.18 -12.66 7.25
CA ASN A 21 4.09 -11.21 7.34
C ASN A 21 3.60 -10.73 8.72
N ILE A 22 2.71 -11.48 9.37
CA ILE A 22 2.24 -11.18 10.72
C ILE A 22 3.36 -11.43 11.74
N VAL A 23 4.01 -12.59 11.69
CA VAL A 23 5.11 -12.96 12.58
C VAL A 23 6.29 -12.01 12.43
N GLY A 24 6.70 -11.69 11.20
CA GLY A 24 7.78 -10.72 10.96
C GLY A 24 7.45 -9.33 11.47
N TYR A 25 6.20 -8.90 11.36
CA TYR A 25 5.74 -7.62 11.93
C TYR A 25 5.79 -7.64 13.46
N LEU A 26 5.27 -8.69 14.10
CA LEU A 26 5.31 -8.84 15.57
C LEU A 26 6.75 -8.90 16.09
N LEU A 27 7.63 -9.65 15.42
CA LEU A 27 9.05 -9.72 15.78
C LEU A 27 9.71 -8.35 15.68
N GLY A 28 9.45 -7.60 14.62
CA GLY A 28 9.95 -6.23 14.45
C GLY A 28 9.50 -5.29 15.56
N LEU A 29 8.23 -5.40 16.00
CA LEU A 29 7.71 -4.62 17.13
C LEU A 29 8.37 -5.02 18.45
N THR A 30 8.55 -6.32 18.70
CA THR A 30 9.22 -6.79 19.92
C THR A 30 10.67 -6.30 19.99
N VAL A 31 11.41 -6.39 18.88
CA VAL A 31 12.79 -5.90 18.81
C VAL A 31 12.84 -4.38 18.99
N PHE A 32 11.93 -3.63 18.38
CA PHE A 32 11.80 -2.18 18.56
C PHE A 32 11.59 -1.82 20.03
N TYR A 33 10.63 -2.45 20.71
CA TYR A 33 10.37 -2.17 22.11
C TYR A 33 11.51 -2.63 23.01
N TYR A 34 12.12 -3.79 22.75
CA TYR A 34 13.23 -4.29 23.55
C TYR A 34 14.44 -3.36 23.50
N ASP A 35 14.84 -2.90 22.29
CA ASP A 35 15.96 -1.95 22.13
C ASP A 35 15.65 -0.60 22.78
N SER A 36 14.38 -0.18 22.79
CA SER A 36 13.93 1.08 23.39
C SER A 36 13.74 0.99 24.92
N PHE A 37 13.36 -0.16 25.46
CA PHE A 37 12.90 -0.32 26.84
C PHE A 37 14.02 -0.17 27.87
N PHE A 38 15.20 -0.73 27.61
CA PHE A 38 16.32 -0.66 28.55
C PHE A 38 16.94 0.74 28.65
N ASP A 39 16.89 1.51 27.56
CA ASP A 39 17.52 2.84 27.51
C ASP A 39 16.56 3.96 27.94
N LEU A 40 15.24 3.78 27.80
CA LEU A 40 14.25 4.75 28.31
C LEU A 40 14.19 4.82 29.84
N GLN A 41 14.82 3.88 30.56
CA GLN A 41 14.90 3.90 32.03
C GLN A 41 15.92 4.93 32.56
N THR A 42 16.82 5.46 31.72
CA THR A 42 17.91 6.33 32.17
C THR A 42 17.69 7.83 31.92
N GLY A 43 16.66 8.25 31.16
CA GLY A 43 16.41 9.67 30.79
C GLY A 43 14.97 10.16 31.04
N TYR A 44 14.80 11.21 31.86
CA TYR A 44 13.57 11.56 32.59
C TYR A 44 12.41 12.28 31.82
N VAL A 45 12.43 12.49 30.50
CA VAL A 45 11.35 13.27 29.80
C VAL A 45 10.78 12.62 28.52
N VAL A 46 11.56 11.81 27.81
CA VAL A 46 11.11 11.01 26.65
C VAL A 46 10.12 9.85 26.95
N PRO A 47 10.03 9.27 28.18
CA PRO A 47 9.27 8.03 28.40
C PRO A 47 7.76 8.13 28.19
N ILE A 48 7.08 9.17 28.70
CA ILE A 48 5.60 9.19 28.73
C ILE A 48 5.03 9.32 27.32
N PHE A 49 5.56 10.24 26.52
CA PHE A 49 5.12 10.40 25.13
C PHE A 49 5.40 9.13 24.33
N HIS A 50 6.61 8.56 24.43
CA HIS A 50 6.96 7.31 23.74
C HIS A 50 6.02 6.15 24.15
N ASN A 51 5.81 5.97 25.46
CA ASN A 51 5.02 4.87 26.03
C ASN A 51 3.51 4.98 25.77
N ILE A 52 2.99 6.13 25.31
CA ILE A 52 1.59 6.29 24.90
C ILE A 52 1.47 6.36 23.37
N PHE A 53 2.31 7.18 22.74
CA PHE A 53 2.27 7.44 21.30
C PHE A 53 2.60 6.19 20.48
N VAL A 54 3.63 5.44 20.86
CA VAL A 54 4.05 4.25 20.11
C VAL A 54 2.99 3.15 20.16
N PRO A 55 2.42 2.75 21.31
CA PRO A 55 1.32 1.79 21.32
C PRO A 55 0.11 2.26 20.53
N ALA A 56 -0.27 3.54 20.65
CA ALA A 56 -1.40 4.09 19.90
C ALA A 56 -1.16 4.03 18.38
N LEU A 57 0.06 4.36 17.92
CA LEU A 57 0.42 4.33 16.52
C LEU A 57 0.48 2.90 15.97
N ILE A 58 1.02 1.95 16.74
CA ILE A 58 1.01 0.52 16.40
C ILE A 58 -0.42 0.02 16.27
N PHE A 59 -1.30 0.39 17.23
CA PHE A 59 -2.71 0.04 17.17
C PHE A 59 -3.37 0.59 15.89
N LEU A 60 -3.11 1.85 15.51
CA LEU A 60 -3.66 2.44 14.29
C LEU A 60 -3.13 1.76 13.01
N VAL A 61 -1.83 1.44 12.94
CA VAL A 61 -1.25 0.68 11.81
C VAL A 61 -1.90 -0.69 11.69
N PHE A 62 -2.02 -1.41 12.82
CA PHE A 62 -2.61 -2.74 12.83
C PHE A 62 -4.10 -2.70 12.49
N LEU A 63 -4.86 -1.79 13.09
CA LEU A 63 -6.29 -1.60 12.83
C LEU A 63 -6.54 -1.29 11.35
N THR A 64 -5.83 -0.34 10.77
CA THR A 64 -6.02 0.04 9.36
C THR A 64 -5.60 -1.07 8.40
N LYS A 65 -4.53 -1.81 8.70
CA LYS A 65 -4.14 -3.02 7.98
C LYS A 65 -5.23 -4.09 8.05
N LEU A 66 -5.75 -4.38 9.24
CA LEU A 66 -6.83 -5.35 9.43
C LEU A 66 -8.09 -4.94 8.68
N LEU A 67 -8.51 -3.68 8.78
CA LEU A 67 -9.66 -3.16 8.04
C LEU A 67 -9.45 -3.29 6.53
N CYS A 68 -8.25 -3.02 6.02
CA CYS A 68 -7.94 -3.20 4.60
C CYS A 68 -8.10 -4.67 4.13
N ILE A 69 -7.68 -5.62 4.96
CA ILE A 69 -7.76 -7.07 4.68
C ILE A 69 -9.19 -7.61 4.84
N MET A 70 -9.89 -7.19 5.91
CA MET A 70 -11.19 -7.74 6.30
C MET A 70 -12.34 -7.12 5.51
N VAL A 71 -12.27 -5.83 5.20
CA VAL A 71 -13.33 -5.16 4.44
C VAL A 71 -13.44 -5.74 3.04
N ASN A 72 -14.68 -5.99 2.62
CA ASN A 72 -14.98 -6.40 1.26
C ASN A 72 -14.45 -5.32 0.29
N PRO A 73 -13.57 -5.66 -0.66
CA PRO A 73 -12.97 -4.70 -1.59
C PRO A 73 -13.97 -4.14 -2.63
N GLY A 74 -15.18 -4.70 -2.69
CA GLY A 74 -16.17 -4.45 -3.73
C GLY A 74 -16.34 -5.68 -4.64
N TYR A 75 -16.46 -6.88 -4.07
CA TYR A 75 -16.76 -8.10 -4.82
C TYR A 75 -18.10 -7.98 -5.55
N ILE A 76 -18.06 -8.22 -6.86
CA ILE A 76 -19.23 -8.18 -7.74
C ILE A 76 -19.73 -9.61 -7.97
N SER A 77 -21.03 -9.83 -7.75
CA SER A 77 -21.78 -11.04 -8.05
C SER A 77 -22.88 -10.75 -9.07
N GLN A 78 -23.56 -11.79 -9.56
CA GLN A 78 -24.71 -11.63 -10.46
C GLN A 78 -25.81 -10.74 -9.85
N GLU A 79 -26.04 -10.87 -8.54
CA GLU A 79 -27.09 -10.18 -7.79
C GLU A 79 -26.82 -8.68 -7.66
N ASN A 80 -25.58 -8.30 -7.36
CA ASN A 80 -25.21 -6.91 -7.12
C ASN A 80 -24.61 -6.20 -8.34
N CYS A 81 -24.39 -6.90 -9.46
CA CYS A 81 -23.75 -6.36 -10.65
C CYS A 81 -24.45 -5.09 -11.16
N ARG A 82 -25.79 -5.06 -11.17
CA ARG A 82 -26.56 -3.90 -11.65
C ARG A 82 -26.28 -2.64 -10.83
N GLN A 83 -26.09 -2.80 -9.53
CA GLN A 83 -25.76 -1.71 -8.61
C GLN A 83 -24.43 -1.06 -9.00
N TYR A 84 -23.41 -1.88 -9.25
CA TYR A 84 -22.08 -1.41 -9.66
C TYR A 84 -22.05 -0.88 -11.09
N THR A 85 -22.85 -1.42 -12.02
CA THR A 85 -22.94 -0.91 -13.39
C THR A 85 -23.42 0.54 -13.43
N ASN A 86 -24.30 0.93 -12.51
CA ASN A 86 -24.82 2.30 -12.39
C ASN A 86 -23.88 3.25 -11.63
N GLN A 87 -22.75 2.77 -11.11
CA GLN A 87 -21.83 3.57 -10.30
C GLN A 87 -20.98 4.51 -11.17
N TYR A 88 -20.53 4.03 -12.33
CA TYR A 88 -19.62 4.73 -13.23
C TYR A 88 -20.07 4.55 -14.68
N ASN A 89 -20.11 5.64 -15.43
CA ASN A 89 -20.33 5.57 -16.88
C ASN A 89 -19.13 4.93 -17.56
N TYR A 90 -19.36 4.20 -18.65
CA TYR A 90 -18.27 3.73 -19.51
C TYR A 90 -17.62 4.92 -20.21
N ASP A 91 -16.30 5.04 -20.12
CA ASP A 91 -15.54 6.04 -20.90
C ASP A 91 -15.53 5.72 -22.40
N HIS A 92 -15.95 4.49 -22.77
CA HIS A 92 -15.84 3.97 -24.11
C HIS A 92 -14.46 4.24 -24.68
N GLN A 93 -13.40 3.96 -23.91
CA GLN A 93 -11.99 4.00 -24.30
C GLN A 93 -11.27 2.82 -23.65
N LEU A 94 -11.21 2.80 -22.31
CA LEU A 94 -10.67 1.70 -21.51
C LEU A 94 -11.75 0.74 -20.99
N PHE A 95 -12.96 1.27 -20.80
CA PHE A 95 -14.09 0.54 -20.26
C PHE A 95 -15.28 0.68 -21.20
N TYR A 96 -15.85 -0.46 -21.55
CA TYR A 96 -17.02 -0.61 -22.42
C TYR A 96 -17.80 -1.86 -21.97
N PRO A 97 -19.09 -1.97 -22.31
CA PRO A 97 -19.98 -3.01 -21.78
C PRO A 97 -19.61 -4.40 -22.31
N THR A 98 -18.65 -5.05 -21.67
CA THR A 98 -18.18 -6.40 -21.99
C THR A 98 -18.57 -7.40 -20.92
N ARG A 99 -18.82 -8.64 -21.32
CA ARG A 99 -19.09 -9.74 -20.40
C ARG A 99 -17.79 -10.30 -19.81
N CYS A 100 -17.79 -10.58 -18.52
CA CYS A 100 -16.73 -11.37 -17.89
C CYS A 100 -16.83 -12.84 -18.32
N ARG A 101 -15.75 -13.38 -18.90
CA ARG A 101 -15.72 -14.79 -19.34
C ARG A 101 -15.86 -15.78 -18.18
N THR A 102 -15.38 -15.42 -16.99
CA THR A 102 -15.40 -16.30 -15.80
C THR A 102 -16.62 -16.08 -14.92
N CYS A 103 -17.03 -14.82 -14.70
CA CYS A 103 -18.16 -14.52 -13.81
C CYS A 103 -19.52 -14.44 -14.53
N HIS A 104 -19.51 -14.46 -15.87
CA HIS A 104 -20.71 -14.50 -16.71
C HIS A 104 -21.74 -13.36 -16.50
N PHE A 105 -21.30 -12.16 -16.12
CA PHE A 105 -22.10 -10.92 -16.18
C PHE A 105 -21.35 -9.80 -16.91
N GLN A 106 -22.08 -8.75 -17.29
CA GLN A 106 -21.50 -7.53 -17.87
C GLN A 106 -20.63 -6.82 -16.82
N LYS A 107 -19.36 -6.60 -17.11
CA LYS A 107 -18.43 -5.90 -16.22
C LYS A 107 -18.86 -4.44 -16.05
N PRO A 108 -19.09 -3.97 -14.81
CA PRO A 108 -19.21 -2.54 -14.53
C PRO A 108 -17.98 -1.77 -15.00
N ALA A 109 -18.14 -0.48 -15.33
CA ALA A 109 -17.00 0.38 -15.62
C ALA A 109 -16.03 0.42 -14.42
N ARG A 110 -14.73 0.57 -14.70
CA ARG A 110 -13.64 0.53 -13.69
C ARG A 110 -13.47 -0.80 -12.95
N SER A 111 -14.22 -1.85 -13.29
CA SER A 111 -14.07 -3.17 -12.67
C SER A 111 -13.04 -4.05 -13.39
N LYS A 112 -12.54 -5.06 -12.68
CA LYS A 112 -11.64 -6.09 -13.23
C LYS A 112 -11.91 -7.43 -12.57
N HIS A 113 -11.82 -8.51 -13.36
CA HIS A 113 -11.76 -9.86 -12.82
C HIS A 113 -10.37 -10.09 -12.22
N ASP A 114 -10.32 -10.32 -10.92
CA ASP A 114 -9.11 -10.68 -10.22
C ASP A 114 -8.95 -12.21 -10.20
N ARG A 115 -7.91 -12.70 -10.87
CA ARG A 115 -7.62 -14.14 -10.99
C ARG A 115 -7.29 -14.79 -9.64
N PHE A 116 -6.77 -14.02 -8.68
CA PHE A 116 -6.41 -14.56 -7.38
C PHE A 116 -7.69 -14.87 -6.61
N THR A 117 -8.59 -13.89 -6.44
CA THR A 117 -9.85 -14.10 -5.74
C THR A 117 -10.93 -14.82 -6.56
N ASN A 118 -10.73 -14.98 -7.87
CA ASN A 118 -11.71 -15.51 -8.83
C ASN A 118 -13.05 -14.72 -8.81
N LYS A 119 -12.95 -13.41 -8.59
CA LYS A 119 -14.11 -12.50 -8.47
C LYS A 119 -13.84 -11.22 -9.25
N CYS A 120 -14.89 -10.61 -9.80
CA CYS A 120 -14.79 -9.24 -10.28
C CYS A 120 -14.79 -8.27 -9.09
N ILE A 121 -13.92 -7.27 -9.14
CA ILE A 121 -13.79 -6.23 -8.11
C ILE A 121 -14.19 -4.89 -8.72
N ALA A 122 -15.06 -4.15 -8.03
CA ALA A 122 -15.44 -2.80 -8.41
C ALA A 122 -14.30 -1.80 -8.18
N ARG A 123 -14.13 -0.84 -9.10
CA ARG A 123 -13.03 0.15 -9.10
C ARG A 123 -11.70 -0.50 -8.71
N TYR A 124 -11.31 -1.53 -9.45
CA TYR A 124 -10.14 -2.35 -9.14
C TYR A 124 -8.87 -1.50 -9.29
N ASP A 125 -8.05 -1.47 -8.25
CA ASP A 125 -6.77 -0.77 -8.25
C ASP A 125 -5.62 -1.73 -8.55
N HIS A 126 -5.30 -2.60 -7.61
CA HIS A 126 -4.28 -3.64 -7.77
C HIS A 126 -4.56 -4.83 -6.84
N TYR A 127 -3.80 -5.92 -7.01
CA TYR A 127 -3.76 -6.99 -6.02
C TYR A 127 -2.53 -6.75 -5.15
N CYS A 128 -2.74 -6.38 -3.90
CA CYS A 128 -1.64 -6.12 -2.99
C CYS A 128 -1.08 -7.46 -2.50
N THR A 129 0.14 -7.78 -2.92
CA THR A 129 0.79 -9.03 -2.51
C THR A 129 1.09 -9.04 -1.01
N PHE A 130 1.48 -7.90 -0.42
CA PHE A 130 1.76 -7.81 1.02
C PHE A 130 0.53 -8.05 1.90
N LEU A 131 -0.66 -7.66 1.41
CA LEU A 131 -1.92 -7.84 2.13
C LEU A 131 -2.69 -9.09 1.69
N MET A 132 -2.23 -9.78 0.64
CA MET A 132 -2.93 -10.91 0.02
C MET A 132 -4.41 -10.61 -0.28
N LYS A 133 -4.67 -9.37 -0.74
CA LYS A 133 -6.02 -8.84 -0.93
C LYS A 133 -6.08 -7.94 -2.16
N PRO A 134 -7.12 -8.04 -3.00
CA PRO A 134 -7.37 -7.02 -4.01
C PRO A 134 -7.78 -5.71 -3.34
N ILE A 135 -7.20 -4.62 -3.81
CA ILE A 135 -7.55 -3.25 -3.43
C ILE A 135 -8.55 -2.72 -4.46
N GLY A 136 -9.70 -2.26 -3.99
CA GLY A 136 -10.81 -1.84 -4.81
C GLY A 136 -11.67 -0.77 -4.14
N LEU A 137 -12.86 -0.53 -4.69
CA LEU A 137 -13.74 0.57 -4.31
C LEU A 137 -13.91 0.78 -2.81
N LEU A 138 -14.13 -0.30 -2.06
CA LEU A 138 -14.61 -0.21 -0.67
C LEU A 138 -13.49 -0.31 0.37
N ASN A 139 -12.33 -0.87 0.03
CA ASN A 139 -11.19 -0.99 0.95
C ASN A 139 -10.02 -0.03 0.63
N TYR A 140 -10.06 0.70 -0.49
CA TYR A 140 -8.97 1.62 -0.88
C TYR A 140 -8.66 2.67 0.20
N ARG A 141 -9.67 3.21 0.89
CA ARG A 141 -9.45 4.16 2.00
C ARG A 141 -8.59 3.59 3.13
N TYR A 142 -8.81 2.33 3.49
CA TYR A 142 -8.05 1.68 4.56
C TYR A 142 -6.63 1.36 4.11
N TYR A 143 -6.44 1.05 2.83
CA TYR A 143 -5.11 0.94 2.24
C TYR A 143 -4.34 2.27 2.35
N LEU A 144 -4.96 3.41 2.00
CA LEU A 144 -4.32 4.73 2.14
C LEU A 144 -4.00 5.07 3.60
N LEU A 145 -4.92 4.81 4.53
CA LEU A 145 -4.69 5.03 5.96
C LEU A 145 -3.56 4.14 6.49
N TYR A 146 -3.51 2.86 6.07
CA TYR A 146 -2.43 1.95 6.41
C TYR A 146 -1.07 2.48 5.93
N LEU A 147 -0.96 2.95 4.68
CA LEU A 147 0.27 3.55 4.18
C LEU A 147 0.67 4.79 4.99
N PHE A 148 -0.30 5.65 5.31
CA PHE A 148 -0.08 6.89 6.06
C PHE A 148 0.42 6.63 7.48
N PHE A 149 -0.27 5.80 8.28
CA PHE A 149 0.17 5.50 9.65
C PHE A 149 1.48 4.70 9.68
N SER A 150 1.71 3.82 8.69
CA SER A 150 2.99 3.11 8.58
C SER A 150 4.14 4.06 8.30
N LEU A 151 3.93 5.07 7.45
CA LEU A 151 4.93 6.11 7.21
C LEU A 151 5.26 6.88 8.50
N ILE A 152 4.26 7.31 9.25
CA ILE A 152 4.48 8.00 10.53
C ILE A 152 5.27 7.11 11.49
N MET A 153 4.93 5.82 11.58
CA MET A 153 5.63 4.87 12.45
C MET A 153 7.10 4.72 12.06
N HIS A 154 7.39 4.57 10.77
CA HIS A 154 8.77 4.43 10.30
C HIS A 154 9.57 5.72 10.44
N CYS A 155 8.96 6.90 10.22
CA CYS A 155 9.61 8.19 10.49
C CYS A 155 9.95 8.35 11.97
N TYR A 156 9.00 8.03 12.86
CA TYR A 156 9.23 8.05 14.30
C TYR A 156 10.35 7.08 14.70
N SER A 157 10.31 5.85 14.18
CA SER A 157 11.33 4.84 14.44
C SER A 157 12.71 5.30 14.00
N SER A 158 12.86 5.83 12.78
CA SER A 158 14.14 6.35 12.29
C SER A 158 14.65 7.50 13.15
N PHE A 159 13.79 8.46 13.49
CA PHE A 159 14.17 9.60 14.31
C PHE A 159 14.60 9.16 15.71
N PHE A 160 13.81 8.31 16.36
CA PHE A 160 14.11 7.80 17.70
C PHE A 160 15.42 7.00 17.73
N HIS A 161 15.66 6.10 16.76
CA HIS A 161 16.89 5.31 16.71
C HIS A 161 18.11 6.14 16.33
N LEU A 162 17.94 7.25 15.60
CA LEU A 162 19.02 8.21 15.38
C LEU A 162 19.43 8.89 16.68
N LEU A 163 18.46 9.37 17.47
CA LEU A 163 18.73 9.95 18.79
C LEU A 163 19.39 8.94 19.74
N LEU A 164 18.88 7.70 19.74
CA LEU A 164 19.42 6.63 20.55
C LEU A 164 20.87 6.30 20.16
N LEU A 165 21.15 6.25 18.86
CA LEU A 165 22.50 6.03 18.37
C LEU A 165 23.45 7.17 18.79
N THR A 166 23.00 8.43 18.71
CA THR A 166 23.83 9.56 19.14
C THR A 166 24.14 9.53 20.63
N ASP A 167 23.16 9.18 21.47
CA ASP A 167 23.37 9.03 22.91
C ASP A 167 24.33 7.88 23.22
N ARG A 168 24.12 6.69 22.63
CA ARG A 168 25.00 5.53 22.83
C ARG A 168 26.45 5.77 22.37
N VAL A 169 26.65 6.54 21.30
CA VAL A 169 28.00 6.95 20.84
C VAL A 169 28.61 7.93 21.84
N TYR A 170 27.86 8.95 22.26
CA TYR A 170 28.33 9.93 23.24
C TYR A 170 28.75 9.28 24.57
N GLN A 171 27.95 8.35 25.10
CA GLN A 171 28.28 7.62 26.34
C GLN A 171 29.54 6.75 26.19
N GLN A 172 29.79 6.20 24.99
CA GLN A 172 31.01 5.41 24.75
C GLN A 172 32.25 6.28 24.63
N ASP A 173 32.14 7.46 24.03
CA ASP A 173 33.25 8.41 23.96
C ASP A 173 33.65 8.89 25.36
N LEU A 174 32.69 9.18 26.24
CA LEU A 174 32.96 9.53 27.64
C LEU A 174 33.69 8.43 28.42
N VAL A 175 33.35 7.16 28.18
CA VAL A 175 34.00 6.01 28.86
C VAL A 175 35.39 5.72 28.29
N ASN A 176 35.62 5.99 27.00
CA ASN A 176 36.92 5.71 26.38
C ASN A 176 37.96 6.81 26.65
N ASP A 177 37.54 8.05 26.94
CA ASP A 177 38.46 9.16 27.25
C ASP A 177 39.27 8.92 28.55
N SER A 178 38.83 8.00 29.41
CA SER A 178 39.58 7.60 30.62
C SER A 178 40.73 6.61 30.37
N ASP A 179 40.87 6.03 29.16
CA ASP A 179 41.88 5.00 28.84
C ASP A 179 43.05 5.55 27.99
N PHE A 180 44.07 6.11 28.67
CA PHE A 180 45.08 7.00 28.06
C PHE A 180 46.30 6.34 27.34
N TYR A 181 46.30 5.05 26.98
CA TYR A 181 47.54 4.35 26.57
C TYR A 181 47.58 3.69 25.18
N THR A 182 46.79 4.12 24.19
CA THR A 182 46.83 3.49 22.84
C THR A 182 46.92 4.49 21.67
N SER A 183 47.47 4.05 20.53
CA SER A 183 47.66 4.91 19.35
C SER A 183 46.33 5.38 18.78
N ALA A 184 46.28 6.60 18.24
CA ALA A 184 45.05 7.23 17.73
C ALA A 184 44.29 6.38 16.69
N LEU A 185 45.00 5.61 15.85
CA LEU A 185 44.39 4.69 14.88
C LEU A 185 43.75 3.47 15.57
N SER A 186 44.43 2.90 16.56
CA SER A 186 43.92 1.75 17.32
C SER A 186 42.71 2.13 18.18
N GLN A 187 42.66 3.35 18.73
CA GLN A 187 41.50 3.89 19.44
C GLN A 187 40.30 4.03 18.51
N LYS A 188 40.47 4.62 17.32
CA LYS A 188 39.39 4.75 16.32
C LYS A 188 38.85 3.39 15.85
N LEU A 189 39.72 2.41 15.63
CA LEU A 189 39.30 1.05 15.25
C LEU A 189 38.55 0.34 16.39
N LYS A 190 39.04 0.43 17.63
CA LYS A 190 38.33 -0.12 18.80
C LYS A 190 36.96 0.50 18.98
N LEU A 191 36.86 1.83 18.90
CA LEU A 191 35.59 2.56 18.98
C LEU A 191 34.64 2.12 17.86
N PHE A 192 35.12 2.00 16.61
CA PHE A 192 34.32 1.50 15.50
C PHE A 192 33.78 0.09 15.73
N PHE A 193 34.61 -0.86 16.16
CA PHE A 193 34.16 -2.22 16.46
C PHE A 193 33.22 -2.28 17.66
N LEU A 194 33.46 -1.46 18.69
CA LEU A 194 32.63 -1.37 19.89
C LEU A 194 31.24 -0.82 19.56
N ILE A 195 31.16 0.29 18.81
CA ILE A 195 29.91 0.88 18.32
C ILE A 195 29.18 -0.14 17.44
N THR A 196 29.87 -0.75 16.49
CA THR A 196 29.24 -1.69 15.56
C THR A 196 28.72 -2.94 16.27
N PHE A 197 29.44 -3.46 17.26
CA PHE A 197 29.02 -4.67 17.99
C PHE A 197 27.92 -4.38 19.01
N LYS A 198 28.05 -3.30 19.81
CA LYS A 198 27.09 -2.93 20.86
C LYS A 198 25.80 -2.31 20.28
N CYS A 199 25.92 -1.48 19.25
CA CYS A 199 24.77 -0.77 18.65
C CYS A 199 24.25 -1.44 17.36
N LYS A 200 24.65 -2.70 17.07
CA LYS A 200 24.24 -3.40 15.83
C LYS A 200 22.74 -3.39 15.58
N TRP A 201 21.93 -3.58 16.63
CA TRP A 201 20.48 -3.63 16.52
C TRP A 201 19.90 -2.26 16.21
N THR A 202 20.31 -1.22 16.94
CA THR A 202 19.90 0.18 16.71
C THR A 202 20.27 0.64 15.30
N ILE A 203 21.50 0.34 14.86
CA ILE A 203 21.96 0.66 13.50
C ILE A 203 21.12 -0.08 12.47
N THR A 204 20.87 -1.38 12.67
CA THR A 204 20.05 -2.20 11.77
C THR A 204 18.63 -1.68 11.67
N ILE A 205 18.00 -1.36 12.80
CA ILE A 205 16.63 -0.82 12.85
C ILE A 205 16.58 0.55 12.17
N LEU A 206 17.54 1.43 12.44
CA LEU A 206 17.64 2.75 11.80
C LEU A 206 17.71 2.64 10.27
N PHE A 207 18.57 1.76 9.73
CA PHE A 207 18.66 1.56 8.29
C PHE A 207 17.38 0.95 7.71
N LEU A 208 16.82 -0.06 8.39
CA LEU A 208 15.59 -0.71 7.94
C LEU A 208 14.40 0.26 7.96
N SER A 209 14.19 1.01 9.05
CA SER A 209 13.10 1.98 9.15
C SER A 209 13.27 3.11 8.14
N SER A 210 14.50 3.59 7.91
CA SER A 210 14.76 4.64 6.91
C SER A 210 14.51 4.15 5.49
N TYR A 211 14.89 2.91 5.18
CA TYR A 211 14.53 2.29 3.91
C TYR A 211 13.00 2.17 3.76
N LEU A 212 12.28 1.74 4.79
CA LEU A 212 10.82 1.67 4.77
C LEU A 212 10.18 3.05 4.62
N VAL A 213 10.72 4.12 5.23
CA VAL A 213 10.26 5.50 5.00
C VAL A 213 10.31 5.83 3.49
N THR A 214 11.38 5.49 2.79
CA THR A 214 11.46 5.75 1.34
C THR A 214 10.39 5.01 0.55
N ILE A 215 10.14 3.73 0.85
CA ILE A 215 9.12 2.92 0.18
C ILE A 215 7.71 3.47 0.43
N PHE A 216 7.36 3.69 1.71
CA PHE A 216 6.02 4.15 2.07
C PHE A 216 5.76 5.57 1.58
N SER A 217 6.78 6.44 1.57
CA SER A 217 6.67 7.78 0.97
C SER A 217 6.40 7.68 -0.53
N TRP A 218 7.17 6.87 -1.26
CA TRP A 218 6.95 6.66 -2.69
C TRP A 218 5.55 6.12 -2.99
N LEU A 219 5.09 5.11 -2.24
CA LEU A 219 3.73 4.56 -2.38
C LEU A 219 2.66 5.61 -2.10
N LEU A 220 2.78 6.37 -1.00
CA LEU A 220 1.80 7.37 -0.62
C LEU A 220 1.72 8.51 -1.63
N ILE A 221 2.87 8.98 -2.12
CA ILE A 221 2.95 10.00 -3.19
C ILE A 221 2.29 9.47 -4.47
N LYS A 222 2.61 8.23 -4.89
CA LYS A 222 1.99 7.59 -6.06
C LYS A 222 0.46 7.58 -5.94
N HIS A 223 -0.05 7.10 -4.81
CA HIS A 223 -1.49 6.99 -4.57
C HIS A 223 -2.17 8.35 -4.35
N PHE A 224 -1.44 9.36 -3.87
CA PHE A 224 -1.91 10.74 -3.82
C PHE A 224 -2.15 11.29 -5.23
N PHE A 225 -1.23 11.07 -6.17
CA PHE A 225 -1.45 11.44 -7.57
C PHE A 225 -2.65 10.72 -8.20
N PHE A 226 -2.83 9.43 -7.92
CA PHE A 226 -4.02 8.69 -8.34
C PHE A 226 -5.31 9.27 -7.76
N LEU A 227 -5.30 9.66 -6.48
CA LEU A 227 -6.43 10.34 -5.84
C LEU A 227 -6.73 11.69 -6.51
N LEU A 228 -5.71 12.52 -6.77
CA LEU A 228 -5.87 13.82 -7.42
C LEU A 228 -6.52 13.70 -8.81
N ASN A 229 -6.19 12.64 -9.54
CA ASN A 229 -6.68 12.40 -10.89
C ASN A 229 -7.92 11.49 -10.96
N ASN A 230 -8.41 10.99 -9.81
CA ASN A 230 -9.44 9.95 -9.73
C ASN A 230 -9.16 8.77 -10.66
N GLU A 231 -7.89 8.35 -10.70
CA GLU A 231 -7.39 7.23 -11.48
C GLU A 231 -7.04 6.09 -10.52
N THR A 232 -7.05 4.86 -11.02
CA THR A 232 -6.54 3.67 -10.33
C THR A 232 -5.25 3.20 -10.99
N GLU A 233 -4.43 2.44 -10.26
CA GLU A 233 -3.21 1.86 -10.82
C GLU A 233 -3.50 0.99 -12.05
N ASN A 234 -4.59 0.22 -12.03
CA ASN A 234 -5.02 -0.58 -13.17
C ASN A 234 -5.48 0.26 -14.37
N GLU A 235 -6.08 1.44 -14.16
CA GLU A 235 -6.39 2.38 -15.24
C GLU A 235 -5.12 2.93 -15.85
N LYS A 236 -4.17 3.38 -15.02
CA LYS A 236 -2.88 3.88 -15.48
C LYS A 236 -2.14 2.85 -16.32
N LEU A 237 -2.04 1.61 -15.83
CA LEU A 237 -1.38 0.50 -16.54
C LEU A 237 -2.08 0.17 -17.86
N LYS A 238 -3.41 0.26 -17.92
CA LYS A 238 -4.16 0.05 -19.17
C LYS A 238 -3.88 1.16 -20.19
N TYR A 239 -3.87 2.42 -19.76
CA TYR A 239 -3.51 3.54 -20.62
C TYR A 239 -2.09 3.41 -21.16
N GLU A 240 -1.12 3.08 -20.29
CA GLU A 240 0.27 2.88 -20.72
C GLU A 240 0.40 1.75 -21.75
N LYS A 241 -0.30 0.63 -21.54
CA LYS A 241 -0.36 -0.45 -22.54
C LYS A 241 -0.98 0.01 -23.85
N LEU A 242 -2.06 0.78 -23.79
CA LEU A 242 -2.72 1.29 -24.99
C LEU A 242 -1.79 2.21 -25.82
N LEU A 243 -0.92 2.98 -25.14
CA LEU A 243 0.06 3.86 -25.76
C LEU A 243 1.29 3.12 -26.29
N LYS A 244 1.79 2.12 -25.57
CA LYS A 244 3.07 1.45 -25.88
C LYS A 244 2.93 0.14 -26.67
N ASP A 245 1.81 -0.57 -26.54
CA ASP A 245 1.60 -1.90 -27.13
C ASP A 245 0.62 -1.83 -28.31
N THR A 246 1.16 -1.97 -29.53
CA THR A 246 0.39 -1.97 -30.78
C THR A 246 -0.59 -3.13 -30.87
N SER A 247 -0.25 -4.30 -30.32
CA SER A 247 -1.13 -5.48 -30.32
C SER A 247 -2.36 -5.24 -29.44
N TYR A 248 -2.12 -4.75 -28.22
CA TYR A 248 -3.19 -4.39 -27.30
C TYR A 248 -4.09 -3.29 -27.88
N ARG A 249 -3.49 -2.29 -28.56
CA ARG A 249 -4.25 -1.24 -29.24
C ARG A 249 -5.17 -1.80 -30.33
N LYS A 250 -4.69 -2.73 -31.16
CA LYS A 250 -5.50 -3.40 -32.19
C LYS A 250 -6.67 -4.18 -31.58
N GLU A 251 -6.44 -4.90 -30.49
CA GLU A 251 -7.51 -5.61 -29.75
C GLU A 251 -8.60 -4.64 -29.28
N VAL A 252 -8.21 -3.51 -28.68
CA VAL A 252 -9.15 -2.47 -28.25
C VAL A 252 -9.95 -1.93 -29.44
N PHE A 253 -9.33 -1.66 -30.58
CA PHE A 253 -10.05 -1.23 -31.79
C PHE A 253 -11.06 -2.27 -32.29
N GLN A 254 -10.69 -3.55 -32.32
CA GLN A 254 -11.59 -4.63 -32.73
C GLN A 254 -12.82 -4.72 -31.81
N ILE A 255 -12.63 -4.63 -30.49
CA ILE A 255 -13.74 -4.66 -29.54
C ILE A 255 -14.64 -3.42 -29.69
N ARG A 256 -14.07 -2.24 -29.93
CA ARG A 256 -14.86 -1.03 -30.17
C ARG A 256 -15.72 -1.15 -31.42
N ASN A 257 -15.14 -1.69 -32.50
CA ASN A 257 -15.84 -1.88 -33.76
C ASN A 257 -16.98 -2.90 -33.61
N SER A 258 -16.76 -4.01 -32.89
CA SER A 258 -17.81 -5.00 -32.63
C SER A 258 -18.96 -4.45 -31.78
N LEU A 259 -18.68 -3.49 -30.90
CA LEU A 259 -19.67 -2.76 -30.11
C LEU A 259 -20.27 -1.54 -30.84
N LYS A 260 -19.93 -1.30 -32.11
CA LYS A 260 -20.38 -0.15 -32.92
C LYS A 260 -20.12 1.21 -32.25
N ILE A 261 -19.05 1.32 -31.46
CA ILE A 261 -18.67 2.55 -30.77
C ILE A 261 -18.05 3.53 -31.78
N LYS A 262 -18.80 4.57 -32.16
CA LYS A 262 -18.39 5.57 -33.17
C LYS A 262 -17.51 6.70 -32.63
N THR A 263 -17.32 6.81 -31.31
CA THR A 263 -16.54 7.90 -30.72
C THR A 263 -15.08 7.84 -31.17
N LYS A 264 -14.50 8.99 -31.57
CA LYS A 264 -13.10 9.07 -31.96
C LYS A 264 -12.21 8.77 -30.74
N LEU A 265 -11.26 7.86 -30.90
CA LEU A 265 -10.35 7.46 -29.84
C LEU A 265 -9.27 8.55 -29.70
N ASN A 266 -9.45 9.47 -28.77
CA ASN A 266 -8.43 10.47 -28.43
C ASN A 266 -7.72 10.04 -27.14
N PHE A 267 -6.49 9.55 -27.29
CA PHE A 267 -5.69 9.02 -26.19
C PHE A 267 -5.11 10.12 -25.27
N GLN A 268 -4.99 11.35 -25.76
CA GLN A 268 -4.35 12.45 -25.01
C GLN A 268 -5.36 13.25 -24.19
N THR A 269 -6.59 13.46 -24.67
CA THR A 269 -7.55 14.36 -23.99
C THR A 269 -8.41 13.69 -22.92
N ASN A 270 -8.50 12.35 -22.90
CA ASN A 270 -9.47 11.62 -22.07
C ASN A 270 -8.85 10.69 -21.01
N GLN A 271 -7.53 10.77 -20.76
CA GLN A 271 -6.89 9.97 -19.70
C GLN A 271 -7.57 10.16 -18.33
N TYR A 272 -8.13 11.34 -18.10
CA TYR A 272 -8.75 11.74 -16.84
C TYR A 272 -10.27 11.80 -16.91
N PHE A 273 -10.91 10.89 -17.65
CA PHE A 273 -12.38 10.85 -17.83
C PHE A 273 -13.17 10.87 -16.50
N TYR A 274 -12.67 10.20 -15.45
CA TYR A 274 -13.33 10.15 -14.14
C TYR A 274 -12.88 11.25 -13.17
N LYS A 275 -11.98 12.15 -13.58
CA LYS A 275 -11.45 13.21 -12.72
C LYS A 275 -12.55 14.19 -12.34
N LYS A 276 -12.66 14.46 -11.05
CA LYS A 276 -13.55 15.48 -10.47
C LYS A 276 -12.74 16.55 -9.75
N LYS A 277 -13.43 17.51 -9.12
CA LYS A 277 -12.78 18.47 -8.22
C LYS A 277 -12.12 17.74 -7.04
N PHE A 278 -11.06 18.31 -6.49
CA PHE A 278 -10.26 17.71 -5.41
C PHE A 278 -11.10 17.09 -4.27
N PHE A 279 -12.00 17.87 -3.65
CA PHE A 279 -12.86 17.40 -2.57
C PHE A 279 -13.86 16.31 -2.99
N GLN A 280 -14.28 16.29 -4.25
CA GLN A 280 -15.16 15.25 -4.77
C GLN A 280 -14.41 13.92 -4.94
N ASN A 281 -13.15 13.96 -5.38
CA ASN A 281 -12.30 12.78 -5.43
C ASN A 281 -12.02 12.23 -4.03
N LEU A 282 -11.69 13.12 -3.08
CA LEU A 282 -11.46 12.75 -1.68
C LEU A 282 -12.71 12.07 -1.09
N ARG A 283 -13.89 12.68 -1.27
CA ARG A 283 -15.16 12.12 -0.79
C ARG A 283 -15.44 10.76 -1.42
N GLU A 284 -15.21 10.58 -2.71
CA GLU A 284 -15.43 9.30 -3.39
C GLU A 284 -14.50 8.19 -2.87
N VAL A 285 -13.27 8.52 -2.49
CA VAL A 285 -12.30 7.55 -1.94
C VAL A 285 -12.61 7.20 -0.49
N PHE A 286 -12.80 8.20 0.38
CA PHE A 286 -12.97 7.98 1.82
C PHE A 286 -14.41 7.60 2.21
N PHE A 287 -15.39 8.02 1.42
CA PHE A 287 -16.81 7.76 1.64
C PHE A 287 -17.46 7.25 0.35
N PRO A 288 -17.04 6.06 -0.15
CA PRO A 288 -17.60 5.49 -1.36
C PRO A 288 -19.09 5.21 -1.17
N PHE A 289 -19.94 5.88 -1.94
CA PHE A 289 -21.37 5.56 -1.99
C PHE A 289 -21.59 4.44 -3.02
N LEU A 290 -22.58 3.59 -2.79
CA LEU A 290 -23.06 2.67 -3.83
C LEU A 290 -24.36 3.21 -4.40
N ALA A 291 -24.48 3.24 -5.73
CA ALA A 291 -25.72 3.62 -6.40
C ALA A 291 -26.90 2.79 -5.85
N LYS A 292 -28.06 3.42 -5.61
CA LYS A 292 -29.26 2.68 -5.21
C LYS A 292 -29.69 1.77 -6.36
N ASN A 293 -30.08 0.53 -6.05
CA ASN A 293 -30.79 -0.32 -7.01
C ASN A 293 -32.08 0.40 -7.42
N ARG A 294 -32.10 1.00 -8.61
CA ARG A 294 -33.36 1.40 -9.25
C ARG A 294 -34.12 0.09 -9.48
N LYS A 295 -34.97 -0.31 -8.53
CA LYS A 295 -35.98 -1.35 -8.77
C LYS A 295 -36.66 -0.93 -10.07
N SER A 296 -36.69 -1.84 -11.04
CA SER A 296 -37.54 -1.69 -12.22
C SER A 296 -38.90 -1.25 -11.72
N LYS A 297 -39.30 0.00 -12.03
CA LYS A 297 -40.72 0.36 -12.01
C LYS A 297 -41.36 -0.71 -12.89
N LYS A 298 -42.03 -1.68 -12.27
CA LYS A 298 -42.90 -2.60 -12.99
C LYS A 298 -43.84 -1.69 -13.76
N GLN A 299 -43.82 -1.81 -15.09
CA GLN A 299 -44.96 -1.44 -15.91
C GLN A 299 -46.17 -2.14 -15.26
N LYS A 300 -47.01 -1.35 -14.61
CA LYS A 300 -48.42 -1.64 -14.43
C LYS A 300 -49.12 -0.81 -15.50
#